data_AF-A0A8J3U5P1-F1
#
_entry.id   AF-A0A8J3U5P1-F1
#
_cell.length_a   1.000
_cell.length_b   1.000
_cell.length_c   1.000
_cell.angle_alpha   90.00
_cell.angle_beta   90.00
_cell.angle_gamma   90.00
#
_symmetry.space_group_name_H-M   'P 1'
#
loop_
_entity.id
_entity.type
_entity.pdbx_description
1 polymer ?
#
loop_
_entity_poly.entity_id
_entity_poly.type
_entity_poly.pdbx_seq_one_letter_code
_entity_poly.pdbx_strand_id
1 'polypeptide(L)'
;MRERARSAEDKAQRSEDLLAAAEALALELGGVRFVTVAAVTERAGLHRTGVRRYYASKEELLLELAERGWGHWRDTIGARVAGRARLQPVDVADVLTETIASLPVFCDLLAHVPMDLEGDVDIERARRYKTNAFVAHDEIIDMLKRVSTMSASQLQSMIAATLPLASGFWQVSHPTPTLAKLYEQVPTWGHIALDFEPRLKLLLRAMAVGLAETLPASDAD
;
A
#
# COMPACT_ATOMS: atom_id res chain seq x y z
N MET A 1 -1.61 -27.48 27.12
CA MET A 1 -2.05 -26.89 25.82
C MET A 1 -2.57 -25.45 25.98
N ARG A 2 -3.44 -25.15 26.96
CA ARG A 2 -3.96 -23.79 27.25
C ARG A 2 -2.89 -22.70 27.50
N GLU A 3 -1.83 -23.02 28.22
CA GLU A 3 -0.77 -22.05 28.57
C GLU A 3 0.09 -21.63 27.36
N ARG A 4 0.32 -22.54 26.41
CA ARG A 4 1.00 -22.25 25.14
C ARG A 4 0.11 -21.42 24.20
N ALA A 5 -1.20 -21.68 24.18
CA ALA A 5 -2.14 -20.90 23.38
C ALA A 5 -2.23 -19.45 23.86
N ARG A 6 -2.33 -19.24 25.19
CA ARG A 6 -2.33 -17.90 25.80
C ARG A 6 -1.04 -17.14 25.52
N SER A 7 0.12 -17.80 25.61
CA SER A 7 1.41 -17.18 25.29
C SER A 7 1.55 -16.79 23.82
N ALA A 8 0.97 -17.57 22.90
CA ALA A 8 0.96 -17.24 21.47
C ALA A 8 0.01 -16.05 21.17
N GLU A 9 -1.15 -16.02 21.80
CA GLU A 9 -2.12 -14.92 21.70
C GLU A 9 -1.56 -13.62 22.27
N ASP A 10 -0.91 -13.67 23.44
CA ASP A 10 -0.21 -12.53 24.02
C ASP A 10 0.90 -12.02 23.08
N LYS A 11 1.64 -12.93 22.43
CA LYS A 11 2.67 -12.55 21.46
C LYS A 11 2.07 -11.88 20.22
N ALA A 12 0.97 -12.42 19.69
CA ALA A 12 0.27 -11.85 18.55
C ALA A 12 -0.25 -10.44 18.87
N GLN A 13 -0.93 -10.27 20.01
CA GLN A 13 -1.43 -8.97 20.44
C GLN A 13 -0.32 -7.92 20.56
N ARG A 14 0.86 -8.30 21.07
CA ARG A 14 2.00 -7.37 21.12
C ARG A 14 2.57 -7.01 19.75
N SER A 15 2.51 -7.92 18.79
CA SER A 15 2.83 -7.61 17.39
C SER A 15 1.84 -6.59 16.81
N GLU A 16 0.53 -6.78 17.08
CA GLU A 16 -0.51 -5.83 16.69
C GLU A 16 -0.26 -4.43 17.28
N ASP A 17 0.02 -4.35 18.59
CA ASP A 17 0.28 -3.08 19.28
C ASP A 17 1.47 -2.32 18.65
N LEU A 18 2.54 -3.04 18.29
CA LEU A 18 3.73 -2.47 17.64
C LEU A 18 3.43 -1.94 16.25
N LEU A 19 2.65 -2.68 15.45
CA LEU A 19 2.30 -2.27 14.09
C LEU A 19 1.33 -1.10 14.08
N ALA A 20 0.33 -1.11 14.96
CA ALA A 20 -0.58 0.02 15.16
C ALA A 20 0.19 1.28 15.61
N ALA A 21 1.17 1.12 16.50
CA ALA A 21 2.04 2.22 16.92
C ALA A 21 2.90 2.76 15.76
N ALA A 22 3.42 1.88 14.90
CA ALA A 22 4.20 2.28 13.72
C ALA A 22 3.35 3.01 12.67
N GLU A 23 2.13 2.54 12.42
CA GLU A 23 1.18 3.18 11.52
C GLU A 23 0.77 4.57 12.02
N ALA A 24 0.39 4.68 13.30
CA ALA A 24 0.06 5.97 13.91
C ALA A 24 1.23 6.96 13.84
N LEU A 25 2.45 6.50 14.13
CA LEU A 25 3.66 7.32 14.00
C LEU A 25 3.92 7.78 12.56
N ALA A 26 3.73 6.91 11.58
CA ALA A 26 3.91 7.27 10.18
C ALA A 26 2.93 8.40 9.79
N LEU A 27 1.67 8.32 10.22
CA LEU A 27 0.67 9.36 9.98
C LEU A 27 1.03 10.68 10.69
N GLU A 28 1.39 10.63 11.97
CA GLU A 28 1.72 11.81 12.77
C GLU A 28 2.97 12.54 12.25
N LEU A 29 3.99 11.80 11.81
CA LEU A 29 5.27 12.34 11.38
C LEU A 29 5.31 12.69 9.88
N GLY A 30 4.25 12.38 9.12
CA GLY A 30 4.21 12.61 7.68
C GLY A 30 5.08 11.64 6.87
N GLY A 31 5.24 10.40 7.36
CA GLY A 31 5.77 9.28 6.57
C GLY A 31 6.62 8.26 7.35
N VAL A 32 6.70 7.04 6.81
CA VAL A 32 7.42 5.89 7.39
C VAL A 32 8.92 6.12 7.49
N ARG A 33 9.47 7.01 6.65
CA ARG A 33 10.87 7.43 6.71
C ARG A 33 11.24 8.02 8.09
N PHE A 34 10.30 8.65 8.78
CA PHE A 34 10.53 9.28 10.08
C PHE A 34 10.28 8.34 11.27
N VAL A 35 9.69 7.18 11.04
CA VAL A 35 9.41 6.19 12.10
C VAL A 35 10.72 5.62 12.63
N THR A 36 10.83 5.49 13.96
CA THR A 36 11.98 4.86 14.61
C THR A 36 11.53 3.73 15.52
N VAL A 37 12.35 2.68 15.64
CA VAL A 37 12.09 1.56 16.56
C VAL A 37 11.88 2.04 17.99
N ALA A 38 12.64 3.05 18.43
CA ALA A 38 12.51 3.62 19.76
C ALA A 38 11.12 4.24 19.99
N ALA A 39 10.66 5.09 19.07
CA ALA A 39 9.36 5.74 19.17
C ALA A 39 8.20 4.73 19.09
N VAL A 40 8.31 3.70 18.25
CA VAL A 40 7.31 2.62 18.16
C VAL A 40 7.23 1.85 19.48
N THR A 41 8.39 1.48 20.03
CA THR A 41 8.48 0.72 21.28
C THR A 41 7.89 1.47 22.46
N GLU A 42 8.21 2.76 22.56
CA GLU A 42 7.67 3.67 23.58
C GLU A 42 6.15 3.79 23.46
N ARG A 43 5.62 4.02 22.25
CA ARG A 43 4.18 4.14 22.00
C ARG A 43 3.41 2.85 22.28
N ALA A 44 4.01 1.69 21.99
CA ALA A 44 3.44 0.39 22.31
C ALA A 44 3.54 0.02 23.82
N GLY A 45 4.11 0.89 24.66
CA GLY A 45 4.28 0.65 26.10
C GLY A 45 5.25 -0.48 26.41
N LEU A 46 6.18 -0.79 25.49
CA LEU A 46 7.19 -1.82 25.65
C LEU A 46 8.51 -1.21 26.12
N HIS A 47 9.30 -1.98 26.86
CA HIS A 47 10.68 -1.60 27.18
C HIS A 47 11.52 -1.57 25.90
N ARG A 48 12.52 -0.68 25.80
CA ARG A 48 13.35 -0.43 24.60
C ARG A 48 14.00 -1.69 23.97
N THR A 49 14.27 -2.72 24.77
CA THR A 49 14.82 -4.01 24.31
C THR A 49 13.74 -5.03 23.90
N GLY A 50 12.47 -4.76 24.19
CA GLY A 50 11.33 -5.65 23.99
C GLY A 50 10.97 -5.85 22.52
N VAL A 51 11.05 -4.80 21.70
CA VAL A 51 10.72 -4.85 20.26
C VAL A 51 11.56 -5.87 19.48
N ARG A 52 12.83 -6.06 19.87
CA ARG A 52 13.74 -7.04 19.24
C ARG A 52 13.30 -8.50 19.40
N ARG A 53 12.34 -8.77 20.29
CA ARG A 53 11.71 -10.09 20.44
C ARG A 53 10.65 -10.37 19.37
N TYR A 54 10.21 -9.33 18.67
CA TYR A 54 9.15 -9.37 17.66
C TYR A 54 9.72 -9.09 16.27
N TYR A 55 10.59 -8.09 16.14
CA TYR A 55 11.20 -7.68 14.87
C TYR A 55 12.70 -7.48 15.03
N ALA A 56 13.50 -8.06 14.12
CA ALA A 56 14.96 -7.95 14.14
C ALA A 56 15.44 -6.52 13.81
N SER A 57 14.70 -5.81 12.96
CA SER A 57 15.02 -4.48 12.46
C SER A 57 13.78 -3.58 12.26
N LYS A 58 14.01 -2.30 11.93
CA LYS A 58 12.93 -1.39 11.52
C LYS A 58 12.32 -1.85 10.20
N GLU A 59 13.15 -2.34 9.31
CA GLU A 59 12.82 -2.77 7.97
C GLU A 59 11.90 -3.99 8.03
N GLU A 60 12.17 -4.95 8.93
CA GLU A 60 11.28 -6.10 9.15
C GLU A 60 9.89 -5.68 9.66
N LEU A 61 9.83 -4.73 10.60
CA LEU A 61 8.59 -4.17 11.11
C LEU A 61 7.79 -3.47 10.00
N LEU A 62 8.45 -2.59 9.23
CA LEU A 62 7.78 -1.86 8.13
C LEU A 62 7.38 -2.78 6.98
N LEU A 63 8.15 -3.83 6.69
CA LEU A 63 7.78 -4.82 5.69
C LEU A 63 6.56 -5.64 6.11
N GLU A 64 6.42 -5.92 7.41
CA GLU A 64 5.18 -6.52 7.94
C GLU A 64 3.99 -5.57 7.88
N LEU A 65 4.20 -4.28 8.13
CA LEU A 65 3.16 -3.27 7.94
C LEU A 65 2.72 -3.20 6.46
N ALA A 66 3.67 -3.30 5.52
CA ALA A 66 3.37 -3.34 4.09
C ALA A 66 2.60 -4.61 3.69
N GLU A 67 2.98 -5.76 4.26
CA GLU A 67 2.27 -7.04 4.09
C GLU A 67 0.79 -6.93 4.50
N ARG A 68 0.52 -6.25 5.63
CA ARG A 68 -0.86 -5.98 6.08
C ARG A 68 -1.59 -4.99 5.20
N GLY A 69 -0.88 -3.99 4.68
CA GLY A 69 -1.43 -3.04 3.72
C GLY A 69 -2.06 -3.72 2.50
N TRP A 70 -1.46 -4.82 2.01
CA TRP A 70 -2.05 -5.65 0.95
C TRP A 70 -3.38 -6.28 1.37
N GLY A 71 -3.44 -6.87 2.57
CA GLY A 71 -4.67 -7.46 3.11
C GLY A 71 -5.77 -6.41 3.31
N HIS A 72 -5.44 -5.26 3.90
CA HIS A 72 -6.38 -4.16 4.06
C HIS A 72 -6.87 -3.61 2.73
N TRP A 73 -6.01 -3.48 1.73
CA TRP A 73 -6.40 -3.02 0.40
C TRP A 73 -7.35 -4.00 -0.28
N ARG A 74 -7.05 -5.31 -0.21
CA ARG A 74 -7.96 -6.37 -0.65
C ARG A 74 -9.32 -6.26 0.03
N ASP A 75 -9.35 -6.16 1.35
CA ASP A 75 -10.61 -6.12 2.11
C ASP A 75 -11.42 -4.86 1.79
N THR A 76 -10.73 -3.72 1.62
CA THR A 76 -11.35 -2.43 1.23
C THR A 76 -11.95 -2.52 -0.17
N ILE A 77 -11.26 -3.13 -1.13
CA ILE A 77 -11.79 -3.41 -2.47
C ILE A 77 -13.01 -4.32 -2.37
N GLY A 78 -12.92 -5.43 -1.63
CA GLY A 78 -14.00 -6.39 -1.44
C GLY A 78 -15.27 -5.72 -0.90
N ALA A 79 -15.13 -4.87 0.12
CA ALA A 79 -16.23 -4.08 0.65
C ALA A 79 -16.80 -3.09 -0.38
N ARG A 80 -15.94 -2.41 -1.15
CA ARG A 80 -16.34 -1.41 -2.14
C ARG A 80 -17.11 -2.02 -3.33
N VAL A 81 -16.81 -3.26 -3.70
CA VAL A 81 -17.45 -3.95 -4.83
C VAL A 81 -18.56 -4.91 -4.44
N ALA A 82 -18.82 -5.08 -3.14
CA ALA A 82 -19.89 -5.94 -2.65
C ALA A 82 -21.25 -5.57 -3.28
N GLY A 83 -21.93 -6.56 -3.86
CA GLY A 83 -23.22 -6.38 -4.53
C GLY A 83 -23.16 -5.63 -5.88
N ARG A 84 -21.98 -5.24 -6.37
CA ARG A 84 -21.81 -4.64 -7.69
C ARG A 84 -21.61 -5.71 -8.76
N ALA A 85 -21.98 -5.40 -9.99
CA ALA A 85 -21.77 -6.26 -11.16
C ALA A 85 -21.61 -5.40 -12.42
N ARG A 86 -20.95 -5.96 -13.44
CA ARG A 86 -20.69 -5.32 -14.74
C ARG A 86 -20.02 -3.94 -14.62
N LEU A 87 -19.10 -3.78 -13.67
CA LEU A 87 -18.22 -2.60 -13.59
C LEU A 87 -17.50 -2.41 -14.92
N GLN A 88 -17.63 -1.22 -15.48
CA GLN A 88 -16.88 -0.81 -16.66
C GLN A 88 -15.44 -0.48 -16.29
N PRO A 89 -14.51 -0.40 -17.25
CA PRO A 89 -13.10 -0.12 -16.96
C PRO A 89 -12.88 1.13 -16.09
N VAL A 90 -13.63 2.21 -16.35
CA VAL A 90 -13.58 3.44 -15.55
C VAL A 90 -14.10 3.25 -14.12
N ASP A 91 -15.07 2.37 -13.88
CA ASP A 91 -15.53 2.03 -12.53
C ASP A 91 -14.45 1.26 -11.76
N VAL A 92 -13.69 0.39 -12.43
CA VAL A 92 -12.56 -0.32 -11.83
C VAL A 92 -11.45 0.65 -11.44
N ALA A 93 -11.12 1.60 -12.32
CA ALA A 93 -10.16 2.66 -12.02
C ALA A 93 -10.59 3.50 -10.79
N ASP A 94 -11.88 3.81 -10.67
CA ASP A 94 -12.44 4.53 -9.52
C ASP A 94 -12.31 3.71 -8.24
N VAL A 95 -12.67 2.42 -8.27
CA VAL A 95 -12.51 1.52 -7.12
C VAL A 95 -11.06 1.43 -6.68
N LEU A 96 -10.12 1.24 -7.62
CA LEU A 96 -8.69 1.14 -7.28
C LEU A 96 -8.19 2.45 -6.67
N THR A 97 -8.56 3.59 -7.26
CA THR A 97 -8.15 4.92 -6.76
C THR A 97 -8.70 5.21 -5.37
N GLU A 98 -10.01 5.03 -5.17
CA GLU A 98 -10.67 5.35 -3.89
C GLU A 98 -10.16 4.47 -2.75
N THR A 99 -9.92 3.18 -3.03
CA THR A 99 -9.48 2.22 -2.00
C THR A 99 -7.98 2.31 -1.70
N ILE A 100 -7.13 2.61 -2.68
CA ILE A 100 -5.70 2.83 -2.40
C ILE A 100 -5.48 4.17 -1.70
N ALA A 101 -6.24 5.21 -2.08
CA ALA A 101 -6.13 6.53 -1.46
C ALA A 101 -6.60 6.57 0.00
N SER A 102 -7.49 5.65 0.40
CA SER A 102 -7.86 5.49 1.81
C SER A 102 -6.78 4.81 2.68
N LEU A 103 -5.67 4.37 2.09
CA LEU A 103 -4.58 3.65 2.77
C LEU A 103 -3.25 4.43 2.66
N PRO A 104 -3.14 5.59 3.34
CA PRO A 104 -2.02 6.52 3.21
C PRO A 104 -0.66 5.89 3.55
N VAL A 105 -0.59 5.14 4.66
CA VAL A 105 0.67 4.49 5.08
C VAL A 105 1.06 3.38 4.11
N PHE A 106 0.10 2.67 3.51
CA PHE A 106 0.40 1.69 2.49
C PHE A 106 0.93 2.34 1.20
N CYS A 107 0.33 3.45 0.75
CA CYS A 107 0.85 4.24 -0.37
C CYS A 107 2.31 4.67 -0.16
N ASP A 108 2.64 5.11 1.06
CA ASP A 108 4.00 5.46 1.45
C ASP A 108 4.94 4.25 1.39
N LEU A 109 4.54 3.14 2.03
CA LEU A 109 5.31 1.89 2.07
C LEU A 109 5.61 1.31 0.68
N LEU A 110 4.69 1.45 -0.28
CA LEU A 110 4.90 0.97 -1.66
C LEU A 110 6.13 1.59 -2.33
N ALA A 111 6.55 2.80 -1.93
CA ALA A 111 7.79 3.40 -2.40
C ALA A 111 9.03 2.76 -1.75
N HIS A 112 8.94 2.46 -0.45
CA HIS A 112 10.05 1.94 0.36
C HIS A 112 10.33 0.45 0.12
N VAL A 113 9.29 -0.36 -0.02
CA VAL A 113 9.40 -1.82 -0.21
C VAL A 113 10.49 -2.22 -1.22
N PRO A 114 10.48 -1.76 -2.48
CA PRO A 114 11.49 -2.16 -3.46
C PRO A 114 12.84 -1.44 -3.31
N MET A 115 12.92 -0.34 -2.55
CA MET A 115 14.15 0.44 -2.39
C MET A 115 15.02 -0.06 -1.25
N ASP A 116 14.42 -0.37 -0.10
CA ASP A 116 15.13 -0.69 1.14
C ASP A 116 14.53 -1.91 1.86
N LEU A 117 13.21 -1.96 2.08
CA LEU A 117 12.63 -2.94 3.00
C LEU A 117 12.81 -4.40 2.58
N GLU A 118 12.58 -4.75 1.31
CA GLU A 118 12.65 -6.15 0.88
C GLU A 118 14.09 -6.65 0.65
N GLY A 119 15.04 -5.73 0.51
CA GLY A 119 16.48 -6.02 0.38
C GLY A 119 17.22 -6.08 1.72
N ASP A 120 16.72 -5.38 2.74
CA ASP A 120 17.39 -5.22 4.04
C ASP A 120 16.88 -6.17 5.14
N VAL A 121 16.10 -7.18 4.75
CA VAL A 121 15.63 -8.27 5.64
C VAL A 121 16.23 -9.62 5.26
N ASP A 122 16.12 -10.60 6.16
CA ASP A 122 16.48 -11.99 5.84
C ASP A 122 15.66 -12.54 4.66
N ILE A 123 16.27 -13.45 3.87
CA ILE A 123 15.65 -14.03 2.68
C ILE A 123 14.32 -14.73 2.96
N GLU A 124 14.17 -15.38 4.12
CA GLU A 124 12.91 -16.05 4.47
C GLU A 124 11.83 -15.04 4.88
N ARG A 125 12.23 -13.88 5.43
CA ARG A 125 11.30 -12.78 5.67
C ARG A 125 10.80 -12.17 4.36
N ALA A 126 11.71 -11.93 3.42
CA ALA A 126 11.37 -11.42 2.08
C ALA A 126 10.47 -12.41 1.32
N ARG A 127 10.77 -13.72 1.38
CA ARG A 127 9.95 -14.79 0.82
C ARG A 127 8.53 -14.76 1.38
N ARG A 128 8.38 -14.68 2.71
CA ARG A 128 7.07 -14.60 3.37
C ARG A 128 6.27 -13.39 2.89
N TYR A 129 6.90 -12.22 2.81
CA TYR A 129 6.27 -11.00 2.31
C TYR A 129 5.75 -11.20 0.88
N LYS A 130 6.58 -11.68 -0.05
CA LYS A 130 6.17 -11.90 -1.44
C LYS A 130 5.04 -12.93 -1.52
N THR A 131 5.14 -14.06 -0.81
CA THR A 131 4.07 -15.07 -0.81
C THR A 131 2.73 -14.47 -0.38
N ASN A 132 2.70 -13.71 0.72
CA ASN A 132 1.44 -13.16 1.26
C ASN A 132 0.91 -11.99 0.41
N ALA A 133 1.79 -11.12 -0.10
CA ALA A 133 1.42 -10.03 -0.99
C ALA A 133 0.81 -10.55 -2.31
N PHE A 134 1.39 -11.61 -2.90
CA PHE A 134 0.86 -12.21 -4.12
C PHE A 134 -0.49 -12.91 -3.91
N VAL A 135 -0.72 -13.55 -2.76
CA VAL A 135 -2.05 -14.10 -2.42
C VAL A 135 -3.10 -12.99 -2.40
N ALA A 136 -2.84 -11.89 -1.68
CA ALA A 136 -3.78 -10.76 -1.63
C ALA A 136 -3.99 -10.10 -3.01
N HIS A 137 -2.92 -9.96 -3.79
CA HIS A 137 -2.97 -9.47 -5.17
C HIS A 137 -3.89 -10.33 -6.06
N ASP A 138 -3.72 -11.66 -6.02
CA ASP A 138 -4.51 -12.58 -6.83
C ASP A 138 -5.98 -12.59 -6.40
N GLU A 139 -6.25 -12.50 -5.09
CA GLU A 139 -7.61 -12.35 -4.55
C GLU A 139 -8.28 -11.06 -5.02
N ILE A 140 -7.54 -9.94 -5.11
CA ILE A 140 -8.05 -8.68 -5.68
C ILE A 140 -8.44 -8.87 -7.14
N ILE A 141 -7.57 -9.48 -7.95
CA ILE A 141 -7.86 -9.74 -9.37
C ILE A 141 -9.11 -10.59 -9.51
N ASP A 142 -9.20 -11.66 -8.75
CA ASP A 142 -10.34 -12.59 -8.78
C ASP A 142 -11.65 -11.92 -8.37
N MET A 143 -11.63 -11.05 -7.36
CA MET A 143 -12.79 -10.24 -6.98
C MET A 143 -13.22 -9.32 -8.11
N LEU A 144 -12.30 -8.53 -8.67
CA LEU A 144 -12.60 -7.56 -9.73
C LEU A 144 -13.05 -8.24 -11.02
N LYS A 145 -12.47 -9.40 -11.35
CA LYS A 145 -12.85 -10.21 -12.52
C LYS A 145 -14.29 -10.70 -12.43
N ARG A 146 -14.77 -11.05 -11.24
CA ARG A 146 -16.17 -11.50 -11.04
C ARG A 146 -17.18 -10.38 -11.23
N VAL A 147 -16.80 -9.13 -10.99
CA VAL A 147 -17.73 -7.99 -10.95
C VAL A 147 -17.56 -7.01 -12.10
N SER A 148 -16.51 -7.11 -12.92
CA SER A 148 -16.21 -6.19 -14.02
C SER A 148 -16.32 -6.83 -15.40
N THR A 149 -16.29 -5.99 -16.44
CA THR A 149 -16.20 -6.43 -17.85
C THR A 149 -14.76 -6.60 -18.33
N MET A 150 -13.77 -6.40 -17.46
CA MET A 150 -12.35 -6.49 -17.81
C MET A 150 -11.83 -7.93 -17.74
N SER A 151 -10.88 -8.26 -18.61
CA SER A 151 -10.15 -9.53 -18.57
C SER A 151 -9.18 -9.58 -17.39
N ALA A 152 -8.70 -10.79 -17.05
CA ALA A 152 -7.69 -10.95 -16.00
C ALA A 152 -6.39 -10.19 -16.32
N SER A 153 -5.96 -10.18 -17.59
CA SER A 153 -4.73 -9.46 -18.01
C SER A 153 -4.88 -7.94 -17.93
N GLN A 154 -6.07 -7.42 -18.25
CA GLN A 154 -6.36 -5.99 -18.10
C GLN A 154 -6.37 -5.60 -16.62
N LEU A 155 -6.96 -6.42 -15.74
CA LEU A 155 -6.96 -6.18 -14.29
C LEU A 155 -5.56 -6.26 -13.68
N GLN A 156 -4.74 -7.23 -14.09
CA GLN A 156 -3.33 -7.32 -13.72
C GLN A 156 -2.57 -6.04 -14.12
N SER A 157 -2.80 -5.55 -15.35
CA SER A 157 -2.17 -4.32 -15.84
C SER A 157 -2.63 -3.10 -15.03
N MET A 158 -3.91 -3.02 -14.67
CA MET A 158 -4.47 -1.95 -13.82
C MET A 158 -3.83 -1.94 -12.42
N ILE A 159 -3.71 -3.10 -11.76
CA ILE A 159 -3.08 -3.20 -10.44
C ILE A 159 -1.59 -2.87 -10.54
N ALA A 160 -0.89 -3.44 -11.53
CA ALA A 160 0.53 -3.17 -11.75
C ALA A 160 0.82 -1.68 -12.00
N ALA A 161 -0.09 -0.94 -12.63
CA ALA A 161 0.01 0.50 -12.80
C ALA A 161 -0.38 1.29 -11.53
N THR A 162 -1.36 0.81 -10.77
CA THR A 162 -1.86 1.47 -9.56
C THR A 162 -0.76 1.61 -8.51
N LEU A 163 0.03 0.57 -8.26
CA LEU A 163 1.04 0.57 -7.19
C LEU A 163 2.13 1.66 -7.36
N PRO A 164 2.86 1.76 -8.49
CA PRO A 164 3.88 2.79 -8.67
C PRO A 164 3.30 4.20 -8.84
N LEU A 165 2.08 4.34 -9.40
CA LEU A 165 1.43 5.65 -9.50
C LEU A 165 0.99 6.16 -8.13
N ALA A 166 0.36 5.30 -7.32
CA ALA A 166 -0.05 5.64 -5.97
C ALA A 166 1.17 5.99 -5.11
N SER A 167 2.23 5.18 -5.15
CA SER A 167 3.44 5.46 -4.38
C SER A 167 4.13 6.75 -4.81
N GLY A 168 4.35 6.96 -6.12
CA GLY A 168 4.98 8.17 -6.64
C GLY A 168 4.19 9.43 -6.33
N PHE A 169 2.87 9.42 -6.55
CA PHE A 169 2.03 10.58 -6.25
C PHE A 169 1.88 10.82 -4.76
N TRP A 170 1.91 9.78 -3.92
CA TRP A 170 1.94 9.94 -2.48
C TRP A 170 3.19 10.72 -2.04
N GLN A 171 4.38 10.32 -2.51
CA GLN A 171 5.64 10.99 -2.16
C GLN A 171 5.70 12.45 -2.62
N VAL A 172 5.18 12.71 -3.82
CA VAL A 172 5.15 14.07 -4.37
C VAL A 172 4.11 14.92 -3.65
N SER A 173 2.99 14.33 -3.23
CA SER A 173 1.91 15.06 -2.55
C SER A 173 2.12 15.28 -1.05
N HIS A 174 3.10 14.59 -0.46
CA HIS A 174 3.47 14.69 0.94
C HIS A 174 4.97 15.03 1.05
N PRO A 175 5.35 16.25 0.64
CA PRO A 175 6.75 16.65 0.62
C PRO A 175 7.39 16.64 2.01
N THR A 176 8.71 16.48 2.05
CA THR A 176 9.47 16.62 3.31
C THR A 176 9.29 18.04 3.88
N PRO A 177 9.51 18.24 5.20
CA PRO A 177 9.39 19.58 5.81
C PRO A 177 10.22 20.66 5.13
N THR A 178 11.37 20.30 4.56
CA THR A 178 12.22 21.22 3.77
C THR A 178 11.53 21.66 2.49
N LEU A 179 10.93 20.72 1.74
CA LEU A 179 10.23 21.02 0.49
C LEU A 179 8.89 21.73 0.73
N ALA A 180 8.17 21.38 1.80
CA ALA A 180 6.95 22.10 2.20
C ALA A 180 7.25 23.60 2.43
N LYS A 181 8.29 23.91 3.21
CA LYS A 181 8.76 25.30 3.43
C LYS A 181 9.21 25.99 2.15
N LEU A 182 9.76 25.24 1.19
CA LEU A 182 10.16 25.80 -0.10
C LEU A 182 8.93 26.12 -0.97
N TYR A 183 7.91 25.27 -0.98
CA TYR A 183 6.68 25.51 -1.73
C TYR A 183 5.86 26.68 -1.15
N GLU A 184 5.95 26.93 0.15
CA GLU A 184 5.43 28.16 0.76
C GLU A 184 6.12 29.42 0.22
N GLN A 185 7.43 29.35 -0.06
CA GLN A 185 8.21 30.46 -0.61
C GLN A 185 8.03 30.62 -2.12
N VAL A 186 7.78 29.52 -2.84
CA VAL A 186 7.61 29.48 -4.29
C VAL A 186 6.33 28.70 -4.65
N PRO A 187 5.13 29.30 -4.52
CA PRO A 187 3.85 28.61 -4.67
C PRO A 187 3.66 27.91 -6.03
N THR A 188 4.28 28.42 -7.09
CA THR A 188 4.22 27.82 -8.44
C THR A 188 4.78 26.41 -8.50
N TRP A 189 5.69 26.03 -7.59
CA TRP A 189 6.24 24.67 -7.51
C TRP A 189 5.34 23.72 -6.70
N GLY A 190 4.45 24.25 -5.85
CA GLY A 190 3.54 23.46 -5.04
C GLY A 190 2.44 22.76 -5.83
N HIS A 191 2.02 23.28 -6.99
CA HIS A 191 0.88 22.73 -7.75
C HIS A 191 1.03 21.26 -8.22
N ILE A 192 2.26 20.79 -8.39
CA ILE A 192 2.52 19.38 -8.76
C ILE A 192 2.34 18.45 -7.53
N ALA A 193 2.50 19.00 -6.33
CA ALA A 193 2.57 18.32 -5.05
C ALA A 193 1.26 18.39 -4.23
N LEU A 194 0.11 18.77 -4.81
CA LEU A 194 -1.10 19.00 -4.00
C LEU A 194 -2.28 18.07 -4.31
N ASP A 195 -2.31 17.45 -5.48
CA ASP A 195 -3.48 16.69 -5.94
C ASP A 195 -3.17 15.19 -6.08
N PHE A 196 -3.06 14.47 -4.97
CA PHE A 196 -2.84 13.02 -4.96
C PHE A 196 -3.97 12.24 -5.65
N GLU A 197 -5.16 12.23 -5.04
CA GLU A 197 -6.28 11.42 -5.48
C GLU A 197 -6.84 11.85 -6.86
N PRO A 198 -7.06 13.16 -7.14
CA PRO A 198 -7.59 13.57 -8.45
C PRO A 198 -6.67 13.19 -9.61
N ARG A 199 -5.35 13.30 -9.43
CA ARG A 199 -4.36 12.96 -10.45
C ARG A 199 -4.23 11.46 -10.65
N LEU A 200 -4.25 10.69 -9.56
CA LEU A 200 -4.28 9.24 -9.62
C LEU A 200 -5.53 8.75 -10.38
N LYS A 201 -6.71 9.30 -10.05
CA LYS A 201 -7.99 8.96 -10.68
C LYS A 201 -7.98 9.22 -12.18
N LEU A 202 -7.47 10.39 -12.59
CA LEU A 202 -7.38 10.76 -13.99
C LEU A 202 -6.51 9.76 -14.78
N LEU A 203 -5.32 9.44 -14.29
CA LEU A 203 -4.40 8.54 -14.99
C LEU A 203 -4.90 7.11 -15.02
N LEU A 204 -5.44 6.59 -13.92
CA LEU A 204 -5.98 5.24 -13.89
C LEU A 204 -7.22 5.10 -14.79
N ARG A 205 -8.07 6.12 -14.88
CA ARG A 205 -9.17 6.12 -15.86
C ARG A 205 -8.65 6.10 -17.30
N ALA A 206 -7.65 6.92 -17.62
CA ALA A 206 -7.05 6.93 -18.95
C ALA A 206 -6.45 5.56 -19.31
N MET A 207 -5.74 4.92 -18.38
CA MET A 207 -5.20 3.57 -18.56
C MET A 207 -6.31 2.53 -18.71
N ALA A 208 -7.38 2.61 -17.92
CA ALA A 208 -8.50 1.68 -18.03
C ALA A 208 -9.21 1.77 -19.39
N VAL A 209 -9.36 2.98 -19.93
CA VAL A 209 -9.88 3.19 -21.29
C VAL A 209 -8.93 2.57 -22.31
N GLY A 210 -7.63 2.91 -22.27
CA GLY A 210 -6.64 2.40 -23.23
C GLY A 210 -6.47 0.87 -23.19
N LEU A 211 -6.53 0.26 -22.01
CA LEU A 211 -6.49 -1.19 -21.86
C LEU A 211 -7.74 -1.90 -22.40
N ALA A 212 -8.88 -1.20 -22.40
CA ALA A 212 -10.15 -1.71 -22.92
C ALA A 212 -10.30 -1.51 -24.43
N GLU A 213 -9.45 -0.70 -25.06
CA GLU A 213 -9.47 -0.53 -26.51
C GLU A 213 -9.10 -1.83 -27.21
N THR A 214 -9.93 -2.20 -28.19
CA THR A 214 -9.53 -3.21 -29.17
C THR A 214 -8.71 -2.49 -30.21
N LEU A 215 -7.39 -2.67 -30.17
CA LEU A 215 -6.55 -2.17 -31.25
C LEU A 215 -6.97 -2.86 -32.56
N PRO A 216 -7.06 -2.13 -33.68
CA PRO A 216 -7.24 -2.78 -34.97
C PRO A 216 -6.14 -3.82 -35.15
N ALA A 217 -6.49 -4.98 -35.73
CA ALA A 217 -5.48 -5.95 -36.11
C ALA A 217 -4.43 -5.21 -36.94
N SER A 218 -3.16 -5.33 -36.55
CA SER A 218 -2.08 -4.80 -37.36
C SER A 218 -2.21 -5.43 -38.73
N ASP A 219 -2.49 -4.62 -39.76
CA ASP A 219 -2.33 -5.00 -41.15
C ASP A 219 -0.82 -5.17 -41.39
N ALA A 220 -0.28 -6.26 -40.88
CA ALA A 220 1.04 -6.77 -41.24
C ALA A 220 0.79 -7.94 -42.20
N ASP A 221 0.59 -7.56 -43.47
CA ASP A 221 0.92 -8.39 -44.63
C ASP A 221 2.45 -8.47 -44.81
#